data_AF-A0A3D0WEK2-F1
#
_entry.id   AF-A0A3D0WEK2-F1
#
_cell.length_a   1.000
_cell.length_b   1.000
_cell.length_c   1.000
_cell.angle_alpha   90.00
_cell.angle_beta   90.00
_cell.angle_gamma   90.00
#
_symmetry.space_group_name_H-M   'P 1'
#
loop_
_entity.id
_entity.type
_entity.pdbx_description
1 polymer ?
#
loop_
_entity_poly.entity_id
_entity_poly.type
_entity_poly.pdbx_seq_one_letter_code
_entity_poly.pdbx_strand_id
1 'polypeptide(L)' 'MAPRGQPPLFVLSFRQRDELASLVARGGWLAVAARRGEAVERRFRASGASIALIDARGAFEDGLIATRALG' A
#
# COMPACT_ATOMS: atom_id res chain seq x y z
N MET A 1 12.61 5.12 -25.25
CA MET A 1 13.13 4.68 -23.94
C MET A 1 11.91 4.43 -23.06
N ALA A 2 11.60 3.17 -22.71
CA ALA A 2 10.52 2.90 -21.77
C ALA A 2 10.86 3.62 -20.44
N PRO A 3 9.91 4.27 -19.76
CA PRO A 3 10.20 4.83 -18.45
C PRO A 3 10.76 3.69 -17.59
N ARG A 4 11.89 3.93 -16.90
CA ARG A 4 12.36 3.01 -15.84
C ARG A 4 11.13 2.66 -15.01
N GLY A 5 10.80 1.36 -14.91
CA GLY A 5 9.53 0.91 -14.34
C GLY A 5 9.24 1.64 -13.05
N GLN A 6 8.04 2.22 -12.93
CA GLN A 6 7.65 3.01 -11.77
C GLN A 6 7.89 2.17 -10.50
N PRO A 7 8.58 2.71 -9.47
CA PRO A 7 8.88 1.93 -8.28
C PRO A 7 7.57 1.48 -7.61
N PRO A 8 7.48 0.23 -7.14
CA PRO A 8 6.29 -0.24 -6.46
C PRO A 8 6.10 0.47 -5.11
N LEU A 9 4.86 0.91 -4.86
CA LEU A 9 4.40 1.37 -3.55
C LEU A 9 3.29 0.42 -3.08
N PHE A 10 3.51 -0.23 -1.95
CA PHE A 10 2.46 -1.05 -1.34
C PHE A 10 1.45 -0.15 -0.64
N VAL A 11 0.17 -0.28 -0.97
CA VAL A 11 -0.89 0.57 -0.42
C VAL A 11 -1.90 -0.30 0.30
N LEU A 12 -2.06 -0.11 1.60
CA LEU A 12 -3.15 -0.72 2.38
C LEU A 12 -4.13 0.38 2.77
N SER A 13 -5.35 0.31 2.24
CA SER A 13 -6.46 1.18 2.68
C SER A 13 -7.71 0.35 2.89
N PHE A 14 -8.30 0.46 4.07
CA PHE A 14 -9.46 -0.31 4.47
C PHE A 14 -10.76 0.20 3.83
N ARG A 15 -10.78 1.48 3.43
CA ARG A 15 -12.00 2.16 2.95
C ARG A 15 -11.84 2.80 1.56
N GLN A 16 -10.67 3.36 1.26
CA GLN A 16 -10.46 4.26 0.11
C GLN A 16 -9.43 3.71 -0.88
N ARG A 17 -9.35 2.38 -1.01
CA ARG A 17 -8.27 1.70 -1.75
C ARG A 17 -8.13 2.14 -3.21
N ASP A 18 -9.22 2.24 -3.96
CA ASP A 18 -9.13 2.53 -5.40
C ASP A 18 -8.81 4.00 -5.67
N GLU A 19 -9.35 4.91 -4.86
CA GLU A 19 -9.03 6.34 -4.93
C GLU A 19 -7.55 6.57 -4.59
N LEU A 20 -7.07 5.97 -3.49
CA LEU A 20 -5.70 6.11 -3.05
C LEU A 20 -4.70 5.47 -4.03
N ALA A 21 -5.02 4.28 -4.57
CA ALA A 21 -4.22 3.66 -5.62
C ALA A 21 -4.12 4.55 -6.87
N SER A 22 -5.23 5.21 -7.24
CA SER A 22 -5.26 6.14 -8.37
C SER A 22 -4.41 7.39 -8.11
N LEU A 23 -4.44 7.94 -6.89
CA LEU A 23 -3.59 9.07 -6.48
C LEU A 23 -2.10 8.69 -6.53
N VAL A 24 -1.74 7.52 -5.99
CA VAL A 24 -0.38 6.99 -5.99
C VAL A 24 0.13 6.78 -7.42
N ALA A 25 -0.68 6.20 -8.30
CA ALA A 25 -0.34 6.00 -9.70
C ALA A 25 -0.11 7.33 -10.45
N ARG A 26 -0.95 8.34 -10.21
CA ARG A 26 -0.74 9.69 -10.76
C ARG A 26 0.54 10.35 -10.22
N GLY A 27 1.00 9.94 -9.04
CA GLY A 27 2.26 10.35 -8.44
C GLY A 27 3.51 9.65 -8.98
N GLY A 28 3.38 8.78 -9.99
CA GLY A 28 4.53 8.10 -10.62
C GLY A 28 4.98 6.80 -9.95
N TRP A 29 4.12 6.19 -9.13
CA TRP A 29 4.38 4.91 -8.47
C TRP A 29 3.57 3.77 -9.09
N LEU A 30 4.11 2.55 -9.05
CA LEU A 30 3.34 1.35 -9.32
C LEU A 30 2.56 0.95 -8.07
N ALA A 31 1.27 1.29 -8.00
CA ALA A 31 0.44 0.99 -6.84
C ALA A 31 0.14 -0.52 -6.72
N VAL A 32 0.57 -1.15 -5.62
CA VAL A 32 0.18 -2.53 -5.25
C VAL A 32 -0.80 -2.44 -4.08
N ALA A 33 -2.10 -2.48 -4.39
CA ALA A 33 -3.14 -2.07 -3.45
C ALA A 33 -3.91 -3.23 -2.80
N ALA A 34 -4.06 -3.20 -1.48
CA ALA A 34 -4.79 -4.17 -0.66
C ALA A 34 -5.90 -3.49 0.18
N ARG A 35 -6.97 -4.22 0.48
CA ARG A 35 -8.13 -3.73 1.27
C ARG A 35 -8.20 -4.27 2.70
N ARG A 36 -7.37 -5.25 3.04
CA ARG A 36 -7.42 -5.93 4.34
C ARG A 36 -6.02 -6.18 4.89
N GLY A 37 -5.90 -6.12 6.22
CA GLY A 37 -4.64 -6.24 6.93
C GLY A 37 -4.12 -7.68 7.08
N GLU A 38 -4.93 -8.72 6.86
CA GLU A 38 -4.47 -10.08 7.12
C GLU A 38 -3.30 -10.43 6.20
N ALA A 39 -2.21 -10.97 6.75
CA ALA A 39 -0.99 -11.27 6.01
C ALA A 39 -0.34 -10.06 5.30
N VAL A 40 -0.47 -8.85 5.86
CA VAL A 40 0.14 -7.62 5.33
C VAL A 40 1.64 -7.77 5.08
N GLU A 41 2.41 -8.38 6.00
CA GLU A 41 3.84 -8.63 5.82
C GLU A 41 4.16 -9.47 4.59
N ARG A 42 3.41 -10.56 4.37
CA ARG A 42 3.62 -11.45 3.24
C ARG A 42 3.33 -10.72 1.94
N ARG A 43 2.23 -9.96 1.89
CA ARG A 43 1.84 -9.19 0.71
C ARG A 43 2.81 -8.04 0.44
N PHE A 44 3.29 -7.36 1.48
CA PHE A 44 4.30 -6.32 1.36
C PHE A 44 5.60 -6.87 0.76
N ARG A 45 6.13 -7.98 1.30
CA ARG A 45 7.31 -8.65 0.73
C ARG A 45 7.10 -9.12 -0.71
N ALA A 46 5.95 -9.71 -0.99
CA ALA A 46 5.62 -10.17 -2.35
C ALA A 46 5.39 -9.03 -3.36
N SER A 47 5.08 -7.82 -2.89
CA SER A 47 4.84 -6.66 -3.76
C SER A 47 6.11 -6.12 -4.41
N GLY A 48 7.29 -6.45 -3.87
CA GLY A 48 8.57 -5.87 -4.27
C GLY A 48 8.73 -4.39 -3.88
N ALA A 49 7.76 -3.80 -3.17
CA ALA A 49 7.84 -2.43 -2.67
C ALA A 49 8.83 -2.31 -1.51
N SER A 50 9.59 -1.22 -1.50
CA SER A 50 10.40 -0.84 -0.34
C SER A 50 9.64 0.07 0.63
N ILE A 51 8.51 0.63 0.20
CA ILE A 51 7.70 1.58 0.96
C ILE A 51 6.27 1.04 1.06
N ALA A 52 5.70 1.12 2.26
CA ALA A 52 4.29 0.84 2.52
C ALA A 52 3.55 2.12 2.92
N LEU A 53 2.45 2.41 2.25
CA LEU A 53 1.48 3.44 2.62
C LEU A 53 0.30 2.79 3.32
N ILE A 54 0.14 3.06 4.62
CA ILE A 54 -0.96 2.55 5.44
C ILE A 54 -1.97 3.68 5.68
N ASP A 55 -3.16 3.53 5.12
CA ASP A 55 -4.27 4.48 5.27
C ASP A 55 -5.17 4.07 6.43
N ALA A 56 -4.96 4.72 7.57
CA ALA A 56 -5.70 4.52 8.81
C ALA A 56 -6.99 5.37 8.91
N ARG A 57 -7.36 6.15 7.87
CA ARG A 57 -8.51 7.05 7.91
C ARG A 57 -9.81 6.25 8.06
N GLY A 58 -10.49 6.43 9.19
CA GLY A 58 -11.70 5.70 9.55
C GLY A 58 -11.45 4.23 9.95
N ALA A 59 -10.19 3.78 10.03
CA ALA A 59 -9.82 2.42 10.42
C ALA A 59 -8.52 2.46 11.23
N PHE A 60 -8.52 3.26 12.30
CA PHE A 60 -7.30 3.56 13.06
C PHE A 60 -6.67 2.31 13.67
N GLU A 61 -7.46 1.52 14.40
CA GLU A 61 -6.99 0.29 15.05
C GLU A 61 -6.43 -0.71 14.03
N ASP A 62 -7.14 -0.95 12.92
CA ASP A 62 -6.67 -1.84 11.86
C ASP A 62 -5.38 -1.33 11.21
N GLY A 63 -5.27 -0.02 11.00
CA GLY A 63 -4.06 0.62 10.48
C GLY A 63 -2.88 0.51 11.44
N LEU A 64 -3.11 0.67 12.74
CA LEU A 64 -2.09 0.52 13.77
C LEU A 64 -1.60 -0.94 13.87
N ILE A 65 -2.53 -1.90 13.84
CA ILE A 65 -2.19 -3.34 13.79
C ILE A 65 -1.36 -3.66 12.55
N ALA A 66 -1.76 -3.18 11.38
CA ALA A 66 -1.03 -3.40 10.14
C ALA A 66 0.37 -2.76 10.16
N THR A 67 0.50 -1.57 10.74
CA THR A 67 1.79 -0.87 10.88
C THR A 67 2.73 -1.66 11.79
N ARG A 68 2.26 -2.12 12.96
CA ARG A 68 3.05 -2.94 13.90
C ARG A 68 3.51 -4.26 13.28
N ALA A 69 2.71 -4.85 12.40
CA ALA A 69 3.11 -6.07 11.70
C ALA A 69 4.27 -5.83 10.72
N LEU A 70 4.45 -4.63 10.19
CA LEU A 70 5.50 -4.33 9.21
C LEU A 70 6.86 -3.96 9.82
N GLY A 71 6.92 -3.72 11.13
CA GLY A 71 8.14 -3.33 11.85
C GLY A 71 8.15 -1.86 12.23
#